data_AF-A0A355SDD9-F1
#
_entry.id   AF-A0A355SDD9-F1
#
_cell.length_a   1.000
_cell.length_b   1.000
_cell.length_c   1.000
_cell.angle_alpha   90.00
_cell.angle_beta   90.00
_cell.angle_gamma   90.00
#
_symmetry.space_group_name_H-M   'P 1'
#
loop_
_entity.id
_entity.type
_entity.pdbx_description
1 polymer ?
#
loop_
_entity_poly.entity_id
_entity_poly.type
_entity_poly.pdbx_seq_one_letter_code
_entity_poly.pdbx_strand_id
1 'polypeptide(L)'
;GDQWRDFHYLWGMLDGKSAVEHASESEENDLSHALAGWASKYPDEAIAHLNTTADEDMGSFRYRQKVMVNGMANNDPARATDYVLQLADEGDERASQLFEVVTSAVLSNCDVDEAATWLDSTYGEWADRDPEGAGERISSMPRSPQRDAAISGFARQISYGDPGKAIEWANSIAEESARVEALTHAGQHLARRDRAAAEAWVASSGLPQEAQRAVLNPPQIRRR
;
A
#
# COMPACT_ATOMS: atom_id res chain seq x y z
N GLY A 1 29.72 -12.08 -2.67
CA GLY A 1 28.99 -13.09 -3.47
C GLY A 1 27.72 -13.49 -2.74
N ASP A 2 26.83 -14.26 -3.35
CA ASP A 2 25.49 -14.56 -2.78
C ASP A 2 25.57 -15.22 -1.39
N GLN A 3 26.50 -16.16 -1.19
CA GLN A 3 26.73 -16.81 0.11
C GLN A 3 27.08 -15.84 1.26
N TRP A 4 27.75 -14.73 0.96
CA TRP A 4 28.10 -13.72 1.96
C TRP A 4 26.88 -12.89 2.37
N ARG A 5 25.98 -12.59 1.42
CA ARG A 5 24.74 -11.87 1.69
C ARG A 5 23.81 -12.72 2.54
N ASP A 6 23.68 -13.99 2.18
CA ASP A 6 22.86 -14.96 2.90
C ASP A 6 23.35 -15.14 4.33
N PHE A 7 24.67 -15.21 4.55
CA PHE A 7 25.24 -15.29 5.89
C PHE A 7 24.80 -14.10 6.77
N HIS A 8 24.98 -12.87 6.29
CA HIS A 8 24.62 -11.68 7.06
C HIS A 8 23.12 -11.54 7.29
N TYR A 9 22.30 -11.94 6.32
CA TYR A 9 20.85 -12.01 6.49
C TYR A 9 20.46 -13.03 7.57
N LEU A 10 21.02 -14.24 7.53
CA LEU A 10 20.78 -15.28 8.54
C LEU A 10 21.27 -14.83 9.92
N TRP A 11 22.41 -14.15 10.00
CA TRP A 11 22.91 -13.60 11.25
C TRP A 11 21.96 -12.54 11.79
N GLY A 12 21.47 -11.63 10.94
CA GLY A 12 20.44 -10.65 11.30
C GLY A 12 19.18 -11.27 11.90
N MET A 13 18.72 -12.40 11.36
CA MET A 13 17.55 -13.13 11.90
C MET A 13 17.83 -13.82 13.24
N LEU A 14 19.08 -14.16 13.54
CA LEU A 14 19.46 -14.89 14.76
C LEU A 14 19.83 -13.96 15.91
N ASP A 15 20.62 -12.92 15.61
CA ASP A 15 21.14 -11.95 16.56
C ASP A 15 21.30 -10.59 15.87
N GLY A 16 20.15 -9.97 15.59
CA GLY A 16 20.06 -8.79 14.76
C GLY A 16 20.87 -7.60 15.26
N LYS A 17 20.87 -7.38 16.57
CA LYS A 17 21.64 -6.29 17.18
C LYS A 17 23.14 -6.48 16.96
N SER A 18 23.69 -7.65 17.31
CA SER A 18 25.13 -7.90 17.11
C SER A 18 25.52 -7.94 15.63
N ALA A 19 24.66 -8.47 14.76
CA ALA A 19 24.89 -8.47 13.32
C ALA A 19 24.97 -7.04 12.75
N VAL A 20 24.03 -6.17 13.14
CA VAL A 20 23.99 -4.76 12.69
C VAL A 20 25.13 -3.94 13.29
N GLU A 21 25.42 -4.09 14.59
CA GLU A 21 26.54 -3.39 15.24
C GLU A 21 27.88 -3.79 14.58
N HIS A 22 28.10 -5.08 14.34
CA HIS A 22 29.29 -5.56 13.63
C HIS A 22 29.38 -5.00 12.21
N ALA A 23 28.27 -5.04 11.47
CA ALA A 23 28.23 -4.58 10.09
C ALA A 23 28.34 -3.05 9.96
N SER A 24 27.99 -2.29 11.00
CA SER A 24 28.10 -0.82 11.01
C SER A 24 29.56 -0.33 11.11
N GLU A 25 30.46 -1.18 11.60
CA GLU A 25 31.90 -0.91 11.70
C GLU A 25 32.67 -1.35 10.44
N SER A 26 31.97 -1.95 9.48
CA SER A 26 32.49 -2.52 8.24
C SER A 26 32.32 -1.55 7.06
N GLU A 27 33.26 -1.58 6.10
CA GLU A 27 33.14 -0.83 4.82
C GLU A 27 32.25 -1.57 3.79
N GLU A 28 31.72 -2.75 4.13
CA GLU A 28 30.97 -3.61 3.21
C GLU A 28 29.45 -3.35 3.26
N ASN A 29 28.70 -3.84 2.26
CA ASN A 29 27.23 -3.70 2.19
C ASN A 29 26.48 -4.64 3.18
N ASP A 30 27.14 -5.13 4.22
CA ASP A 30 26.67 -6.16 5.16
C ASP A 30 25.57 -5.62 6.07
N LEU A 31 25.66 -4.33 6.40
CA LEU A 31 24.67 -3.66 7.24
C LEU A 31 23.27 -3.80 6.66
N SER A 32 23.15 -3.73 5.33
CA SER A 32 21.86 -3.85 4.66
C SER A 32 21.26 -5.26 4.80
N HIS A 33 22.08 -6.30 4.70
CA HIS A 33 21.64 -7.69 4.79
C HIS A 33 21.31 -8.07 6.24
N ALA A 34 22.18 -7.68 7.18
CA ALA A 34 21.94 -7.87 8.62
C ALA A 34 20.67 -7.16 9.09
N LEU A 35 20.48 -5.89 8.71
CA LEU A 35 19.28 -5.14 9.08
C LEU A 35 18.01 -5.71 8.43
N ALA A 36 18.06 -6.13 7.16
CA ALA A 36 16.92 -6.78 6.51
C ALA A 36 16.55 -8.09 7.20
N GLY A 37 17.54 -8.90 7.61
CA GLY A 37 17.32 -10.14 8.37
C GLY A 37 16.76 -9.88 9.76
N TRP A 38 17.25 -8.84 10.45
CA TRP A 38 16.69 -8.47 11.74
C TRP A 38 15.24 -8.01 11.62
N ALA A 39 14.97 -7.12 10.67
CA ALA A 39 13.64 -6.57 10.47
C ALA A 39 12.61 -7.61 9.99
N SER A 40 13.04 -8.63 9.24
CA SER A 40 12.14 -9.70 8.81
C SER A 40 11.65 -10.56 9.96
N LYS A 41 12.47 -10.75 11.02
CA LYS A 41 12.14 -11.61 12.17
C LYS A 41 11.64 -10.84 13.40
N TYR A 42 12.24 -9.69 13.68
CA TYR A 42 11.99 -8.87 14.87
C TYR A 42 11.80 -7.40 14.47
N PRO A 43 10.71 -7.07 13.75
CA PRO A 43 10.48 -5.74 13.18
C PRO A 43 10.49 -4.62 14.22
N ASP A 44 9.86 -4.82 15.38
CA ASP A 44 9.75 -3.80 16.42
C ASP A 44 11.11 -3.48 17.07
N GLU A 45 11.97 -4.49 17.25
CA GLU A 45 13.32 -4.31 17.77
C GLU A 45 14.20 -3.56 16.76
N ALA A 46 14.09 -3.91 15.48
CA ALA A 46 14.81 -3.22 14.41
C ALA A 46 14.37 -1.74 14.27
N ILE A 47 13.06 -1.45 14.37
CA ILE A 47 12.52 -0.09 14.38
C ILE A 47 13.06 0.70 15.58
N ALA A 48 13.01 0.11 16.78
CA ALA A 48 13.52 0.75 17.99
C ALA A 48 15.02 1.06 17.84
N HIS A 49 15.80 0.13 17.31
CA HIS A 49 17.22 0.33 17.05
C HIS A 49 17.46 1.49 16.09
N LEU A 50 16.82 1.47 14.91
CA LEU A 50 16.93 2.52 13.89
C LEU A 50 16.64 3.92 14.44
N ASN A 51 15.63 4.04 15.31
CA ASN A 51 15.27 5.32 15.93
C ASN A 51 16.29 5.79 16.98
N THR A 52 16.99 4.86 17.65
CA THR A 52 18.04 5.19 18.63
C THR A 52 19.40 5.46 18.01
N THR A 53 19.66 4.91 16.82
CA THR A 53 20.92 5.07 16.07
C THR A 53 20.74 5.99 14.86
N ALA A 54 19.80 6.95 14.95
CA ALA A 54 19.62 7.94 13.91
C ALA A 54 20.88 8.82 13.83
N ASP A 55 21.72 8.56 12.83
CA ASP A 55 22.91 9.36 12.57
C ASP A 55 22.54 10.77 12.07
N GLU A 56 23.47 11.72 12.20
CA GLU A 56 23.33 13.06 11.59
C GLU A 56 23.19 12.99 10.06
N ASP A 57 23.69 11.91 9.44
CA ASP A 57 23.50 11.65 8.01
C ASP A 57 22.10 11.08 7.71
N MET A 58 21.22 11.99 7.30
CA MET A 58 19.88 11.69 6.84
C MET A 58 19.85 10.73 5.63
N GLY A 59 20.89 10.71 4.79
CA GLY A 59 21.01 9.77 3.67
C GLY A 59 21.13 8.32 4.15
N SER A 60 22.08 8.07 5.06
CA SER A 60 22.25 6.77 5.72
C SER A 60 20.99 6.31 6.45
N PHE A 61 20.34 7.20 7.20
CA PHE A 61 19.07 6.89 7.88
C PHE A 61 17.97 6.46 6.89
N ARG A 62 17.77 7.22 5.80
CA ARG A 62 16.79 6.90 4.75
C ARG A 62 17.05 5.54 4.11
N TYR A 63 18.31 5.25 3.81
CA TYR A 63 18.70 3.96 3.25
C TYR A 63 18.39 2.81 4.21
N ARG A 64 18.80 2.90 5.48
CA ARG A 64 18.53 1.88 6.49
C ARG A 64 17.04 1.68 6.75
N GLN A 65 16.25 2.76 6.81
CA GLN A 65 14.80 2.66 6.96
C GLN A 65 14.16 1.91 5.80
N LYS A 66 14.57 2.21 4.55
CA LYS A 66 14.09 1.49 3.36
C LYS A 66 14.45 0.00 3.39
N VAL A 67 15.68 -0.32 3.78
CA VAL A 67 16.14 -1.71 3.94
C VAL A 67 15.33 -2.45 5.00
N MET A 68 15.12 -1.80 6.15
CA MET A 68 14.31 -2.34 7.24
C MET A 68 12.88 -2.62 6.77
N VAL A 69 12.22 -1.65 6.11
CA VAL A 69 10.87 -1.83 5.55
C VAL A 69 10.82 -2.97 4.53
N ASN A 70 11.84 -3.11 3.68
CA ASN A 70 11.92 -4.24 2.76
C ASN A 70 12.05 -5.58 3.49
N GLY A 71 12.91 -5.66 4.50
CA GLY A 71 13.08 -6.83 5.36
C GLY A 71 11.77 -7.24 6.04
N MET A 72 11.07 -6.26 6.65
CA MET A 72 9.74 -6.47 7.22
C MET A 72 8.76 -6.97 6.17
N ALA A 73 8.63 -6.28 5.03
CA ALA A 73 7.62 -6.59 4.02
C ALA A 73 7.84 -7.93 3.32
N ASN A 74 9.07 -8.46 3.29
CA ASN A 74 9.34 -9.79 2.73
C ASN A 74 8.79 -10.93 3.61
N ASN A 75 8.54 -10.70 4.90
CA ASN A 75 8.06 -11.73 5.84
C ASN A 75 6.70 -11.38 6.47
N ASP A 76 6.46 -10.12 6.79
CA ASP A 76 5.22 -9.58 7.35
C ASP A 76 4.86 -8.25 6.67
N PRO A 77 4.22 -8.31 5.48
CA PRO A 77 3.73 -7.13 4.78
C PRO A 77 2.77 -6.27 5.61
N ALA A 78 1.96 -6.88 6.48
CA ALA A 78 1.01 -6.16 7.31
C ALA A 78 1.73 -5.25 8.31
N ARG A 79 2.71 -5.78 9.06
CA ARG A 79 3.50 -4.97 10.00
C ARG A 79 4.29 -3.86 9.30
N ALA A 80 4.83 -4.13 8.11
CA ALA A 80 5.50 -3.12 7.29
C ALA A 80 4.52 -2.02 6.84
N THR A 81 3.29 -2.38 6.47
CA THR A 81 2.22 -1.45 6.10
C THR A 81 1.87 -0.55 7.29
N ASP A 82 1.64 -1.13 8.47
CA ASP A 82 1.32 -0.39 9.70
C ASP A 82 2.40 0.64 10.02
N TYR A 83 3.67 0.26 9.89
CA TYR A 83 4.80 1.17 10.10
C TYR A 83 4.75 2.36 9.12
N VAL A 84 4.51 2.11 7.83
CA VAL A 84 4.47 3.15 6.81
C VAL A 84 3.23 4.05 6.96
N LEU A 85 2.08 3.48 7.32
CA LEU A 85 0.87 4.25 7.64
C LEU A 85 1.08 5.16 8.84
N GLN A 86 1.74 4.67 9.89
CA GLN A 86 2.10 5.47 11.06
C GLN A 86 2.99 6.66 10.66
N LEU A 87 4.01 6.42 9.83
CA LEU A 87 4.87 7.51 9.32
C LEU A 87 4.06 8.56 8.55
N ALA A 88 3.08 8.13 7.73
CA ALA A 88 2.21 9.06 7.02
C ALA A 88 1.32 9.87 7.98
N ASP A 89 0.79 9.25 9.04
CA ASP A 89 0.01 9.94 10.09
C ASP A 89 0.85 10.97 10.86
N GLU A 90 2.16 10.72 10.98
CA GLU A 90 3.14 11.62 11.58
C GLU A 90 3.62 12.72 10.60
N GLY A 91 3.22 12.66 9.33
CA GLY A 91 3.59 13.62 8.30
C GLY A 91 4.99 13.40 7.70
N ASP A 92 5.57 12.20 7.81
CA ASP A 92 6.83 11.85 7.16
C ASP A 92 6.60 11.72 5.64
N GLU A 93 7.18 12.65 4.88
CA GLU A 93 7.11 12.71 3.41
C GLU A 93 7.64 11.43 2.72
N ARG A 94 8.38 10.58 3.43
CA ARG A 94 8.90 9.32 2.88
C ARG A 94 7.90 8.19 2.91
N ALA A 95 6.76 8.33 3.60
CA ALA A 95 5.78 7.26 3.69
C ALA A 95 5.36 6.76 2.29
N SER A 96 5.12 7.65 1.34
CA SER A 96 4.78 7.29 -0.04
C SER A 96 5.86 6.45 -0.72
N GLN A 97 7.15 6.79 -0.53
CA GLN A 97 8.26 6.00 -1.07
C GLN A 97 8.37 4.62 -0.42
N LEU A 98 8.06 4.53 0.88
CA LEU A 98 8.09 3.26 1.61
C LEU A 98 6.89 2.37 1.27
N PHE A 99 5.72 2.94 0.95
CA PHE A 99 4.58 2.17 0.42
C PHE A 99 4.93 1.46 -0.89
N GLU A 100 5.75 2.07 -1.75
CA GLU A 100 6.23 1.41 -2.96
C GLU A 100 7.09 0.19 -2.65
N VAL A 101 7.89 0.25 -1.58
CA VAL A 101 8.74 -0.86 -1.11
C VAL A 101 7.87 -2.03 -0.66
N VAL A 102 6.85 -1.75 0.16
CA VAL A 102 5.91 -2.77 0.63
C VAL A 102 5.13 -3.36 -0.54
N THR A 103 4.60 -2.51 -1.42
CA THR A 103 3.88 -2.94 -2.64
C THR A 103 4.75 -3.86 -3.49
N SER A 104 6.01 -3.50 -3.70
CA SER A 104 6.93 -4.30 -4.53
C SER A 104 7.25 -5.66 -3.89
N ALA A 105 7.41 -5.70 -2.56
CA ALA A 105 7.61 -6.95 -1.84
C ALA A 105 6.38 -7.86 -1.94
N VAL A 106 5.17 -7.33 -1.71
CA VAL A 106 3.91 -8.08 -1.82
C VAL A 106 3.73 -8.66 -3.22
N LEU A 107 3.91 -7.84 -4.26
CA LEU A 107 3.80 -8.30 -5.66
C LEU A 107 4.84 -9.37 -6.05
N SER A 108 5.98 -9.43 -5.34
CA SER A 108 7.06 -10.37 -5.66
C SER A 108 6.99 -11.67 -4.87
N ASN A 109 6.48 -11.62 -3.62
CA ASN A 109 6.57 -12.72 -2.67
C ASN A 109 5.23 -13.40 -2.36
N CYS A 110 4.11 -12.71 -2.55
CA CYS A 110 2.78 -13.27 -2.34
C CYS A 110 2.20 -13.86 -3.62
N ASP A 111 1.26 -14.77 -3.48
CA ASP A 111 0.46 -15.20 -4.64
C ASP A 111 -0.48 -14.08 -5.13
N VAL A 112 -1.12 -14.33 -6.28
CA VAL A 112 -1.95 -13.34 -6.96
C VAL A 112 -3.13 -12.89 -6.10
N ASP A 113 -3.77 -13.81 -5.37
CA ASP A 113 -4.99 -13.55 -4.61
C ASP A 113 -4.67 -12.87 -3.28
N GLU A 114 -3.60 -13.30 -2.60
CA GLU A 114 -3.07 -12.64 -1.41
C GLU A 114 -2.64 -11.20 -1.72
N ALA A 115 -1.89 -11.01 -2.82
CA ALA A 115 -1.47 -9.68 -3.25
C ALA A 115 -2.67 -8.79 -3.61
N ALA A 116 -3.66 -9.31 -4.34
CA ALA A 116 -4.86 -8.56 -4.68
C ALA A 116 -5.64 -8.13 -3.41
N THR A 117 -5.79 -9.03 -2.44
CA THR A 117 -6.47 -8.72 -1.18
C THR A 117 -5.78 -7.60 -0.42
N TRP A 118 -4.44 -7.67 -0.28
CA TRP A 118 -3.66 -6.62 0.37
C TRP A 118 -3.74 -5.29 -0.39
N LEU A 119 -3.74 -5.32 -1.73
CA LEU A 119 -3.82 -4.12 -2.56
C LEU A 119 -5.17 -3.41 -2.43
N ASP A 120 -6.29 -4.13 -2.39
CA ASP A 120 -7.61 -3.51 -2.19
C ASP A 120 -7.73 -2.77 -0.85
N SER A 121 -7.26 -3.38 0.25
CA SER A 121 -7.33 -2.72 1.56
C SER A 121 -6.35 -1.54 1.64
N THR A 122 -5.08 -1.79 1.31
CA THR A 122 -4.00 -0.83 1.57
C THR A 122 -4.03 0.37 0.64
N TYR A 123 -4.46 0.22 -0.62
CA TYR A 123 -4.57 1.39 -1.51
C TYR A 123 -5.73 2.30 -1.12
N GLY A 124 -6.76 1.79 -0.43
CA GLY A 124 -7.76 2.64 0.20
C GLY A 124 -7.15 3.47 1.34
N GLU A 125 -6.37 2.84 2.22
CA GLU A 125 -5.75 3.50 3.37
C GLU A 125 -4.64 4.49 2.97
N TRP A 126 -3.87 4.15 1.94
CA TRP A 126 -2.88 5.05 1.36
C TRP A 126 -3.58 6.24 0.69
N ALA A 127 -4.64 6.01 -0.10
CA ALA A 127 -5.38 7.10 -0.74
C ALA A 127 -6.04 8.08 0.23
N ASP A 128 -6.37 7.64 1.45
CA ASP A 128 -6.90 8.52 2.49
C ASP A 128 -5.88 9.59 2.93
N ARG A 129 -4.60 9.21 2.91
CA ARG A 129 -3.49 10.05 3.39
C ARG A 129 -2.79 10.78 2.24
N ASP A 130 -2.59 10.08 1.13
CA ASP A 130 -1.89 10.55 -0.06
C ASP A 130 -2.55 9.95 -1.33
N PRO A 131 -3.67 10.55 -1.80
CA PRO A 131 -4.34 10.11 -3.02
C PRO A 131 -3.52 10.35 -4.28
N GLU A 132 -2.54 11.26 -4.26
CA GLU A 132 -1.68 11.52 -5.42
C GLU A 132 -0.65 10.39 -5.55
N GLY A 133 0.12 10.10 -4.51
CA GLY A 133 1.11 9.02 -4.52
C GLY A 133 0.50 7.64 -4.77
N ALA A 134 -0.64 7.33 -4.15
CA ALA A 134 -1.35 6.07 -4.41
C ALA A 134 -1.78 5.97 -5.89
N GLY A 135 -2.33 7.04 -6.46
CA GLY A 135 -2.78 7.08 -7.86
C GLY A 135 -1.62 7.00 -8.87
N GLU A 136 -0.51 7.67 -8.59
CA GLU A 136 0.72 7.56 -9.39
C GLU A 136 1.25 6.13 -9.40
N ARG A 137 1.28 5.49 -8.22
CA ARG A 137 1.72 4.10 -8.13
C ARG A 137 0.84 3.15 -8.91
N ILE A 138 -0.49 3.25 -8.80
CA ILE A 138 -1.42 2.43 -9.61
C ILE A 138 -1.19 2.66 -11.12
N SER A 139 -0.93 3.91 -11.52
CA SER A 139 -0.68 4.25 -12.93
C SER A 139 0.58 3.60 -13.48
N SER A 140 1.58 3.35 -12.61
CA SER A 140 2.81 2.64 -12.96
C SER A 140 2.68 1.11 -13.02
N MET A 141 1.60 0.55 -12.47
CA MET A 141 1.39 -0.90 -12.44
C MET A 141 0.97 -1.41 -13.83
N PRO A 142 1.48 -2.58 -14.26
CA PRO A 142 0.96 -3.24 -15.45
C PRO A 142 -0.49 -3.67 -15.25
N ARG A 143 -1.26 -3.82 -16.34
CA ARG A 143 -2.62 -4.34 -16.27
C ARG A 143 -2.60 -5.78 -15.73
N SER A 144 -3.25 -6.00 -14.59
CA SER A 144 -3.33 -7.28 -13.90
C SER A 144 -4.48 -7.28 -12.87
N PRO A 145 -4.91 -8.45 -12.35
CA PRO A 145 -5.87 -8.52 -11.25
C PRO A 145 -5.43 -7.71 -10.01
N GLN A 146 -4.13 -7.70 -9.72
CA GLN A 146 -3.55 -6.91 -8.63
C GLN A 146 -3.75 -5.40 -8.83
N ARG A 147 -3.56 -4.91 -10.07
CA ARG A 147 -3.82 -3.51 -10.39
C ARG A 147 -5.30 -3.17 -10.25
N ASP A 148 -6.18 -4.06 -10.72
CA ASP A 148 -7.63 -3.87 -10.61
C ASP A 148 -8.08 -3.83 -9.14
N ALA A 149 -7.49 -4.66 -8.27
CA ALA A 149 -7.72 -4.61 -6.83
C ALA A 149 -7.23 -3.29 -6.19
N ALA A 150 -6.03 -2.83 -6.54
CA ALA A 150 -5.52 -1.53 -6.09
C ALA A 150 -6.45 -0.37 -6.53
N ILE A 151 -6.95 -0.40 -7.77
CA ILE A 151 -7.94 0.57 -8.26
C ILE A 151 -9.24 0.50 -7.47
N SER A 152 -9.72 -0.70 -7.14
CA SER A 152 -10.97 -0.89 -6.41
C SER A 152 -10.90 -0.24 -5.03
N GLY A 153 -9.84 -0.53 -4.27
CA GLY A 153 -9.55 0.10 -2.99
C GLY A 153 -9.43 1.62 -3.06
N PHE A 154 -8.62 2.09 -4.01
CA PHE A 154 -8.38 3.52 -4.25
C PHE A 154 -9.67 4.27 -4.61
N ALA A 155 -10.41 3.78 -5.63
CA ALA A 155 -11.65 4.39 -6.10
C ALA A 155 -12.71 4.41 -5.00
N ARG A 156 -12.80 3.33 -4.20
CA ARG A 156 -13.69 3.26 -3.03
C ARG A 156 -13.37 4.40 -2.05
N GLN A 157 -12.10 4.63 -1.73
CA GLN A 157 -11.72 5.70 -0.81
C GLN A 157 -11.98 7.10 -1.37
N ILE A 158 -11.51 7.39 -2.58
CA ILE A 158 -11.64 8.75 -3.12
C ILE A 158 -13.11 9.10 -3.43
N SER A 159 -14.00 8.12 -3.57
CA SER A 159 -15.42 8.36 -3.85
C SER A 159 -16.15 9.19 -2.78
N TYR A 160 -15.67 9.19 -1.53
CA TYR A 160 -16.23 10.02 -0.47
C TYR A 160 -16.03 11.52 -0.75
N GLY A 161 -14.88 11.91 -1.32
CA GLY A 161 -14.52 13.29 -1.62
C GLY A 161 -14.77 13.69 -3.08
N ASP A 162 -14.59 12.79 -4.02
CA ASP A 162 -14.76 12.99 -5.46
C ASP A 162 -15.31 11.72 -6.14
N PRO A 163 -16.65 11.54 -6.14
CA PRO A 163 -17.27 10.38 -6.77
C PRO A 163 -17.12 10.38 -8.30
N GLY A 164 -16.89 11.54 -8.94
CA GLY A 164 -16.66 11.62 -10.38
C GLY A 164 -15.31 11.01 -10.76
N LYS A 165 -14.24 11.44 -10.08
CA LYS A 165 -12.90 10.86 -10.25
C LYS A 165 -12.86 9.38 -9.86
N ALA A 166 -13.61 8.97 -8.84
CA ALA A 166 -13.75 7.56 -8.48
C ALA A 166 -14.38 6.72 -9.61
N ILE A 167 -15.41 7.25 -10.29
CA ILE A 167 -16.00 6.60 -11.47
C ILE A 167 -14.98 6.47 -12.61
N GLU A 168 -14.17 7.49 -12.86
CA GLU A 168 -13.11 7.44 -13.88
C GLU A 168 -12.10 6.33 -13.60
N TRP A 169 -11.64 6.22 -12.35
CA TRP A 169 -10.74 5.15 -11.92
C TRP A 169 -11.39 3.77 -12.03
N ALA A 170 -12.61 3.61 -11.51
CA ALA A 170 -13.34 2.35 -11.56
C ALA A 170 -13.54 1.86 -13.01
N ASN A 171 -13.77 2.75 -13.97
CA ASN A 171 -13.87 2.38 -15.40
C ASN A 171 -12.58 1.76 -15.97
N SER A 172 -11.43 1.96 -15.32
CA SER A 172 -10.14 1.40 -15.75
C SER A 172 -9.87 -0.03 -15.27
N ILE A 173 -10.75 -0.59 -14.44
CA ILE A 173 -10.71 -1.99 -13.98
C ILE A 173 -11.09 -2.90 -15.17
N ALA A 174 -10.25 -3.88 -15.48
CA ALA A 174 -10.47 -4.80 -16.59
C ALA A 174 -11.53 -5.87 -16.26
N GLU A 175 -11.47 -6.43 -15.05
CA GLU A 175 -12.44 -7.43 -14.59
C GLU A 175 -13.84 -6.80 -14.43
N GLU A 176 -14.85 -7.41 -15.04
CA GLU A 176 -16.20 -6.84 -15.13
C GLU A 176 -16.87 -6.72 -13.76
N SER A 177 -16.79 -7.77 -12.93
CA SER A 177 -17.50 -7.79 -11.66
C SER A 177 -16.96 -6.76 -10.67
N ALA A 178 -15.63 -6.64 -10.56
CA ALA A 178 -14.94 -5.64 -9.77
C ALA A 178 -15.22 -4.23 -10.29
N ARG A 179 -15.27 -4.04 -11.63
CA ARG A 179 -15.63 -2.76 -12.23
C ARG A 179 -17.05 -2.35 -11.87
N VAL A 180 -18.01 -3.27 -12.02
CA VAL A 180 -19.42 -3.01 -11.68
C VAL A 180 -19.57 -2.69 -10.20
N GLU A 181 -18.88 -3.40 -9.31
CA GLU A 181 -18.88 -3.14 -7.87
C GLU A 181 -18.33 -1.74 -7.54
N ALA A 182 -17.13 -1.42 -8.04
CA ALA A 182 -16.48 -0.13 -7.80
C ALA A 182 -17.30 1.04 -8.37
N LEU A 183 -17.85 0.90 -9.59
CA LEU A 183 -18.74 1.89 -10.19
C LEU A 183 -20.03 2.05 -9.37
N THR A 184 -20.60 0.96 -8.87
CA THR A 184 -21.80 1.01 -8.03
C THR A 184 -21.52 1.78 -6.75
N HIS A 185 -20.40 1.51 -6.08
CA HIS A 185 -19.99 2.23 -4.88
C HIS A 185 -19.79 3.74 -5.15
N ALA A 186 -18.98 4.08 -6.16
CA ALA A 186 -18.73 5.47 -6.53
C ALA A 186 -20.02 6.21 -6.95
N GLY A 187 -20.88 5.53 -7.70
CA GLY A 187 -22.21 6.00 -8.09
C GLY A 187 -23.14 6.24 -6.91
N GLN A 188 -23.13 5.39 -5.89
CA GLN A 188 -23.89 5.63 -4.66
C GLN A 188 -23.42 6.90 -3.94
N HIS A 189 -22.11 7.15 -3.90
CA HIS A 189 -21.58 8.41 -3.37
C HIS A 189 -21.97 9.61 -4.24
N LEU A 190 -21.95 9.47 -5.57
CA LEU A 190 -22.47 10.48 -6.48
C LEU A 190 -23.94 10.76 -6.17
N ALA A 191 -24.79 9.75 -6.06
CA ALA A 191 -26.22 9.91 -5.79
C ALA A 191 -26.53 10.58 -4.45
N ARG A 192 -25.70 10.33 -3.43
CA ARG A 192 -25.80 11.01 -2.13
C ARG A 192 -25.42 12.50 -2.21
N ARG A 193 -24.47 12.85 -3.08
CA ARG A 193 -23.94 14.21 -3.24
C ARG A 193 -24.75 15.04 -4.23
N ASP A 194 -25.07 14.46 -5.38
CA ASP A 194 -25.82 15.04 -6.48
C ASP A 194 -26.66 13.95 -7.16
N ARG A 195 -27.95 13.95 -6.80
CA ARG A 195 -28.91 12.97 -7.33
C ARG A 195 -29.09 13.10 -8.84
N ALA A 196 -29.18 14.33 -9.35
CA ALA A 196 -29.47 14.56 -10.77
C ALA A 196 -28.28 14.12 -11.64
N ALA A 197 -27.05 14.39 -11.18
CA ALA A 197 -25.85 13.88 -11.84
C ALA A 197 -25.79 12.36 -11.84
N ALA A 198 -26.14 11.70 -10.73
CA ALA A 198 -26.19 10.24 -10.67
C ALA A 198 -27.23 9.64 -11.62
N GLU A 199 -28.43 10.23 -11.72
CA GLU A 199 -29.47 9.79 -12.66
C GLU A 199 -29.01 9.92 -14.11
N ALA A 200 -28.38 11.05 -14.45
CA ALA A 200 -27.81 11.27 -15.78
C ALA A 200 -26.69 10.27 -16.10
N TRP A 201 -25.78 10.04 -15.15
CA TRP A 201 -24.67 9.09 -15.31
C TRP A 201 -25.18 7.64 -15.44
N VAL A 202 -26.11 7.20 -14.59
CA VAL A 202 -26.68 5.85 -14.63
C VAL A 202 -27.28 5.54 -16.01
N ALA A 203 -27.98 6.51 -16.61
CA ALA A 203 -28.61 6.36 -17.93
C ALA A 203 -27.62 6.03 -19.07
N SER A 204 -26.35 6.41 -18.95
CA SER A 204 -25.30 6.14 -19.93
C SER A 204 -24.19 5.20 -19.45
N SER A 205 -24.24 4.76 -18.19
CA SER A 205 -23.18 3.98 -17.52
C SER A 205 -22.96 2.57 -18.07
N GLY A 206 -23.96 1.98 -18.72
CA GLY A 206 -23.91 0.57 -19.15
C GLY A 206 -24.00 -0.45 -18.00
N LEU A 207 -24.23 -0.01 -16.75
CA LEU A 207 -24.32 -0.89 -15.59
C LEU A 207 -25.51 -1.87 -15.71
N PRO A 208 -25.40 -3.09 -15.15
CA PRO A 208 -26.54 -3.99 -14.99
C PRO A 208 -27.69 -3.33 -14.24
N GLN A 209 -28.95 -3.69 -14.54
CA GLN A 209 -30.14 -3.04 -13.97
C GLN A 209 -30.15 -3.06 -12.43
N GLU A 210 -29.61 -4.11 -11.82
CA GLU A 210 -29.46 -4.21 -10.36
C GLU A 210 -28.50 -3.15 -9.81
N ALA A 211 -27.32 -2.99 -10.42
CA ALA A 211 -26.36 -1.96 -10.06
C ALA A 211 -26.92 -0.55 -10.25
N GLN A 212 -27.65 -0.30 -11.35
CA GLN A 212 -28.34 0.99 -11.56
C GLN A 212 -29.33 1.30 -10.42
N ARG A 213 -30.12 0.30 -10.00
CA ARG A 213 -31.05 0.45 -8.87
C ARG A 213 -30.32 0.67 -7.56
N ALA A 214 -29.20 0.00 -7.33
CA ALA A 214 -28.38 0.15 -6.13
C ALA A 214 -27.75 1.55 -6.04
N VAL A 215 -27.25 2.09 -7.16
CA VAL A 215 -26.76 3.48 -7.25
C VAL A 215 -27.86 4.46 -6.88
N LEU A 216 -29.04 4.29 -7.47
CA LEU A 216 -30.18 5.19 -7.28
C LEU A 216 -30.95 4.94 -5.97
N ASN A 217 -30.58 3.96 -5.17
CA ASN A 217 -31.17 3.74 -3.84
C ASN A 217 -30.05 3.42 -2.85
N PRO A 218 -29.12 4.37 -2.60
CA PRO A 218 -27.96 4.10 -1.77
C PRO A 218 -28.41 3.79 -0.34
N PRO A 219 -27.78 2.81 0.34
CA PRO A 219 -28.10 2.51 1.73
C PRO A 219 -27.90 3.75 2.61
N GLN A 220 -28.80 3.94 3.58
CA GLN A 220 -28.70 5.04 4.55
C GLN A 220 -27.45 4.83 5.41
N ILE A 221 -26.58 5.84 5.45
CA ILE A 221 -25.42 5.83 6.34
C ILE A 221 -25.96 5.95 7.77
N ARG A 222 -25.90 4.87 8.55
CA ARG A 222 -26.14 4.93 9.99
C ARG A 222 -24.99 5.74 10.58
N ARG A 223 -25.26 7.00 10.94
CA ARG A 223 -24.35 7.79 11.77
C ARG A 223 -24.19 7.03 13.10
N ARG A 224 -22.97 6.54 13.36
CA ARG A 224 -22.56 6.13 14.70
C ARG A 224 -22.12 7.35 15.48
#